data_AF-A0A526Y400-F1
#
_entry.id   AF-A0A526Y400-F1
#
_cell.length_a   1.000
_cell.length_b   1.000
_cell.length_c   1.000
_cell.angle_alpha   90.00
_cell.angle_beta   90.00
_cell.angle_gamma   90.00
#
_symmetry.space_group_name_H-M   'P 1'
#
loop_
_entity.id
_entity.type
_entity.pdbx_description
1 polymer ?
#
loop_
_entity_poly.entity_id
_entity_poly.type
_entity_poly.pdbx_seq_one_letter_code
_entity_poly.pdbx_strand_id
1 'polypeptide(L)' 'MTPSAILESALYVTDLDAAEKFYTEVLGLDLLGKVDGRHLFFRCGDGVLLIFNAEATKV' A
#
# COMPACT_ATOMS: atom_id res chain seq x y z
N MET A 1 -17.22 14.44 18.42
CA MET A 1 -16.14 13.43 18.58
C MET A 1 -15.23 13.56 17.37
N THR A 2 -13.92 13.65 17.60
CA THR A 2 -12.91 13.74 16.54
C THR A 2 -12.23 12.38 16.39
N PRO A 3 -12.00 11.88 15.16
CA PRO A 3 -11.23 10.65 14.96
C PRO A 3 -9.84 10.74 15.61
N SER A 4 -9.37 9.64 16.21
CA SER A 4 -8.07 9.59 16.91
C SER A 4 -6.87 9.44 15.97
N ALA A 5 -7.07 8.81 14.80
CA ALA A 5 -6.03 8.55 13.81
C ALA A 5 -6.62 8.25 12.43
N ILE A 6 -5.75 8.22 11.42
CA ILE A 6 -6.04 7.67 10.09
C ILE A 6 -5.69 6.18 10.11
N LEU A 7 -6.65 5.32 9.77
CA LEU A 7 -6.43 3.87 9.71
C LEU A 7 -5.70 3.47 8.42
N GLU A 8 -6.10 4.03 7.28
CA GLU A 8 -5.61 3.63 5.98
C GLU A 8 -5.10 4.84 5.20
N SER A 9 -3.94 4.70 4.56
CA SER A 9 -3.39 5.68 3.62
C SER A 9 -3.21 5.02 2.26
N ALA A 10 -3.74 5.65 1.20
CA ALA A 10 -3.69 5.10 -0.15
C ALA A 10 -2.75 5.90 -1.06
N LEU A 11 -1.89 5.21 -1.79
CA LEU A 11 -1.00 5.77 -2.82
C LEU A 11 -1.18 5.01 -4.13
N TYR A 12 -0.97 5.72 -5.24
CA TYR A 12 -0.95 5.13 -6.57
C TYR A 12 0.47 5.07 -7.09
N VAL A 13 0.81 3.96 -7.74
CA VAL A 13 2.10 3.72 -8.38
C VAL A 13 1.89 3.24 -9.82
N THR A 14 2.92 3.42 -10.64
CA THR A 14 2.96 2.89 -12.00
C THR A 14 3.66 1.54 -12.10
N ASP A 15 4.41 1.15 -11.06
CA ASP A 15 5.16 -0.09 -10.99
C ASP A 15 4.99 -0.70 -9.58
N LEU A 16 4.21 -1.79 -9.50
CA LEU A 16 3.96 -2.48 -8.24
C LEU A 16 5.19 -3.27 -7.77
N ASP A 17 5.98 -3.83 -8.67
CA ASP A 17 7.16 -4.63 -8.28
C ASP A 17 8.23 -3.75 -7.66
N ALA A 18 8.43 -2.55 -8.21
CA ALA A 18 9.32 -1.54 -7.63
C ALA A 18 8.80 -1.06 -6.27
N ALA A 19 7.48 -0.86 -6.14
CA ALA A 19 6.86 -0.46 -4.88
C ALA A 19 7.00 -1.56 -3.81
N GLU A 20 6.76 -2.82 -4.14
CA GLU A 20 6.91 -3.95 -3.22
C GLU A 20 8.31 -3.99 -2.64
N LYS A 21 9.35 -3.92 -3.49
CA LYS A 21 10.75 -3.90 -3.03
C LYS A 21 11.05 -2.70 -2.16
N PHE A 22 10.58 -1.51 -2.54
CA PHE A 22 10.82 -0.31 -1.74
C PHE A 22 10.19 -0.41 -0.35
N TYR A 23 8.91 -0.77 -0.27
CA TYR A 23 8.20 -0.81 1.00
C TYR A 23 8.64 -1.99 1.89
N THR A 24 9.04 -3.13 1.30
CA THR A 24 9.53 -4.29 2.07
C THR A 24 11.01 -4.20 2.42
N GLU A 25 11.89 -3.90 1.46
CA GLU A 25 13.34 -4.00 1.65
C GLU A 25 13.96 -2.70 2.18
N VAL A 26 13.47 -1.54 1.74
CA VAL A 26 14.02 -0.24 2.16
C VAL A 26 13.34 0.26 3.44
N LEU A 27 12.00 0.18 3.49
CA LEU A 27 11.24 0.64 4.65
C LEU A 27 10.94 -0.46 5.68
N GLY A 28 11.11 -1.73 5.34
CA GLY A 28 10.91 -2.83 6.30
C GLY A 28 9.45 -3.06 6.69
N LEU A 29 8.49 -2.70 5.84
CA LEU A 29 7.06 -2.90 6.14
C LEU A 29 6.64 -4.34 5.86
N ASP A 30 5.77 -4.88 6.71
CA ASP A 30 5.21 -6.22 6.52
C ASP A 30 4.12 -6.20 5.45
N LEU A 31 4.28 -7.02 4.42
CA LEU A 31 3.26 -7.22 3.40
C LEU A 31 2.09 -8.03 4.00
N LEU A 32 0.91 -7.42 4.05
CA LEU A 32 -0.32 -8.07 4.52
C LEU A 32 -0.98 -8.89 3.41
N GLY A 33 -0.88 -8.43 2.16
CA GLY A 33 -1.44 -9.12 1.00
C GLY A 33 -1.19 -8.36 -0.30
N LYS A 34 -1.27 -9.09 -1.41
CA LYS A 34 -1.15 -8.52 -2.75
C LYS A 34 -2.04 -9.20 -3.77
N VAL A 35 -2.37 -8.45 -4.82
CA VAL A 35 -2.94 -8.97 -6.06
C VAL A 35 -2.11 -8.43 -7.21
N ASP A 36 -1.45 -9.34 -7.92
CA ASP A 36 -0.55 -9.03 -9.03
C ASP A 36 -1.24 -8.10 -10.04
N GLY A 37 -0.50 -7.07 -10.45
CA GLY A 37 -0.99 -6.04 -11.38
C GLY A 37 -2.04 -5.07 -10.81
N ARG A 38 -2.55 -5.28 -9.58
CA ARG A 38 -3.63 -4.46 -9.01
C ARG A 38 -3.24 -3.69 -7.75
N HIS A 39 -2.76 -4.35 -6.68
CA HIS A 39 -2.45 -3.68 -5.41
C HIS A 39 -1.54 -4.47 -4.48
N LEU A 40 -0.92 -3.75 -3.54
CA LEU A 40 -0.13 -4.25 -2.40
C LEU A 40 -0.60 -3.57 -1.12
N PHE A 41 -0.81 -4.32 -0.04
CA PHE A 41 -1.18 -3.78 1.26
C PHE A 41 -0.10 -4.08 2.30
N PHE A 42 0.28 -3.07 3.07
CA PHE A 42 1.34 -3.15 4.08
C PHE A 42 0.85 -2.75 5.46
N ARG A 43 1.38 -3.40 6.50
CA ARG A 43 1.22 -2.99 7.89
C ARG A 43 2.15 -1.82 8.18
N CYS A 44 1.63 -0.75 8.80
CA CYS A 44 2.41 0.39 9.24
C CYS A 44 1.97 0.81 10.66
N GLY A 45 2.55 0.18 11.68
CA GLY A 45 2.09 0.32 13.06
C GLY A 45 0.64 -0.14 13.20
N ASP A 46 -0.22 0.69 13.79
CA ASP A 46 -1.65 0.38 13.91
C ASP A 46 -2.44 0.59 12.61
N GLY A 47 -1.82 1.23 11.61
CA GLY A 47 -2.44 1.54 10.32
C GLY A 47 -2.06 0.60 9.18
N VAL A 48 -2.62 0.87 8.01
CA VAL A 48 -2.41 0.13 6.76
C VAL A 48 -2.04 1.10 5.64
N LEU A 49 -0.99 0.76 4.90
CA LEU A 49 -0.63 1.44 3.66
C LEU A 49 -1.16 0.64 2.47
N LEU A 50 -1.98 1.27 1.65
CA LEU A 50 -2.58 0.70 0.46
C LEU A 50 -1.90 1.25 -0.79
N ILE A 51 -1.26 0.39 -1.58
CA ILE A 51 -0.62 0.75 -2.85
C ILE A 51 -1.44 0.19 -4.00
N PHE A 52 -1.90 1.05 -4.90
CA PHE A 52 -2.70 0.67 -6.06
C PHE A 52 -1.97 0.95 -7.36
N ASN A 53 -2.15 0.08 -8.35
CA ASN A 53 -1.82 0.40 -9.73
C ASN A 53 -2.92 1.31 -10.31
N ALA A 54 -2.58 2.57 -10.60
CA ALA A 54 -3.53 3.56 -11.10
C ALA A 54 -4.29 3.09 -12.34
N GLU A 55 -3.60 2.43 -13.27
CA GLU A 55 -4.18 1.96 -14.54
C GLU A 55 -5.18 0.81 -14.32
N ALA A 56 -4.92 -0.06 -13.35
CA ALA A 56 -5.81 -1.18 -13.02
C ALA A 56 -7.04 -0.76 -12.19
N THR A 57 -7.07 0.49 -11.71
CA THR A 57 -8.17 1.06 -10.91
C THR A 57 -9.00 2.09 -11.68
N LYS A 58 -8.74 2.31 -12.97
CA LYS A 58 -9.60 3.14 -13.84
C LYS A 58 -10.90 2.38 -14.13
N VAL A 59 -12.04 3.05 -13.89
CA VAL A 59 -13.39 2.58 -14.25
C VAL A 59 -13.81 3.22 -15.57
#